data_AF-A0A1G2E0K9-F1
#
_entry.id   AF-A0A1G2E0K9-F1
#
_cell.length_a   1.000
_cell.length_b   1.000
_cell.length_c   1.000
_cell.angle_alpha   90.00
_cell.angle_beta   90.00
_cell.angle_gamma   90.00
#
_symmetry.space_group_name_H-M   'P 1'
#
loop_
_entity.id
_entity.type
_entity.pdbx_description
1 polymer ?
#
loop_
_entity_poly.entity_id
_entity_poly.type
_entity_poly.pdbx_seq_one_letter_code
_entity_poly.pdbx_strand_id
1 'polypeptide(L)'
;MGIRYVVINEQIKEENKLSVDYGAWIIKGEEGEAAVEPGSAAEKAGLKEKDIILEFNNEKITTDNSLAKIIQKYDPGDSVILKVLRDNEEKLISVTLGERGE
;
A
#
# COMPACT_ATOMS: atom_id res chain seq x y z
N MET A 1 -6.28 6.15 -4.48
CA MET A 1 -5.51 4.88 -4.56
C MET A 1 -6.40 3.65 -4.54
N GLY A 2 -7.40 3.59 -3.65
CA GLY A 2 -8.39 2.51 -3.61
C GLY A 2 -7.87 1.21 -3.02
N ILE A 3 -7.05 1.32 -1.97
CA ILE A 3 -6.55 0.18 -1.20
C ILE A 3 -6.89 0.37 0.27
N ARG A 4 -7.14 -0.74 0.92
CA ARG A 4 -7.19 -0.85 2.37
C ARG A 4 -5.88 -1.40 2.86
N TYR A 5 -5.31 -0.72 3.83
CA TYR A 5 -4.03 -1.11 4.38
C TYR A 5 -3.96 -0.76 5.86
N VAL A 6 -3.10 -1.50 6.56
CA VAL A 6 -2.68 -1.20 7.93
C VAL A 6 -1.19 -0.87 7.90
N VAL A 7 -0.79 0.17 8.64
CA VAL A 7 0.63 0.49 8.78
C VAL A 7 1.27 -0.52 9.71
N ILE A 8 2.34 -1.17 9.25
CA ILE A 8 3.08 -2.13 10.03
C ILE A 8 3.89 -1.40 11.10
N ASN A 9 3.80 -1.93 12.30
CA ASN A 9 4.63 -1.61 13.46
C ASN A 9 5.06 -2.93 14.13
N GLU A 10 5.79 -2.83 15.23
CA GLU A 10 6.27 -4.01 15.98
C GLU A 10 5.13 -4.95 16.39
N GLN A 11 4.01 -4.40 16.89
CA GLN A 11 2.83 -5.18 17.28
C GLN A 11 2.22 -5.97 16.10
N ILE A 12 1.95 -5.30 14.97
CA ILE A 12 1.37 -5.94 13.78
C ILE A 12 2.31 -7.00 13.22
N LYS A 13 3.63 -6.74 13.23
CA LYS A 13 4.65 -7.68 12.79
C LYS A 13 4.62 -8.95 13.61
N GLU A 14 4.59 -8.85 14.95
CA GLU A 14 4.58 -10.04 15.82
C GLU A 14 3.27 -10.82 15.70
N GLU A 15 2.13 -10.11 15.72
CA GLU A 15 0.80 -10.72 15.61
C GLU A 15 0.63 -11.50 14.30
N ASN A 16 1.08 -10.92 13.19
CA ASN A 16 0.91 -11.48 11.85
C ASN A 16 2.16 -12.20 11.32
N LYS A 17 3.20 -12.32 12.16
CA LYS A 17 4.51 -12.92 11.84
C LYS A 17 5.10 -12.40 10.53
N LEU A 18 5.03 -11.09 10.32
CA LEU A 18 5.52 -10.45 9.10
C LEU A 18 7.06 -10.42 9.08
N SER A 19 7.64 -10.49 7.88
CA SER A 19 9.09 -10.42 7.69
C SER A 19 9.67 -9.02 7.94
N VAL A 20 8.82 -7.98 7.96
CA VAL A 20 9.21 -6.57 8.11
C VAL A 20 8.41 -5.89 9.22
N ASP A 21 9.01 -4.87 9.86
CA ASP A 21 8.41 -4.05 10.93
C ASP A 21 7.89 -2.68 10.45
N TYR A 22 7.93 -2.43 9.14
CA TYR A 22 7.48 -1.18 8.54
C TYR A 22 6.80 -1.44 7.19
N GLY A 23 6.09 -0.43 6.70
CA GLY A 23 5.36 -0.49 5.44
C GLY A 23 3.85 -0.42 5.61
N ALA A 24 3.12 -0.45 4.50
CA ALA A 24 1.67 -0.55 4.45
C ALA A 24 1.26 -1.94 3.98
N TRP A 25 0.67 -2.74 4.87
CA TRP A 25 0.19 -4.08 4.57
C TRP A 25 -1.23 -4.04 4.03
N ILE A 26 -1.42 -4.49 2.80
CA ILE A 26 -2.71 -4.50 2.12
C ILE A 26 -3.53 -5.69 2.62
N ILE A 27 -4.62 -5.41 3.33
CA ILE A 27 -5.52 -6.43 3.88
C ILE A 27 -6.98 -6.05 3.63
N LYS A 28 -7.83 -7.06 3.49
CA LYS A 28 -9.28 -6.87 3.36
C LYS A 28 -9.90 -6.41 4.68
N GLY A 29 -11.07 -5.77 4.58
CA GLY A 29 -11.86 -5.39 5.76
C GLY A 29 -12.52 -6.58 6.44
N GLU A 30 -13.01 -6.36 7.66
CA GLU A 30 -13.66 -7.39 8.49
C GLU A 30 -15.02 -7.84 7.91
N GLU A 31 -15.70 -6.97 7.15
CA GLU A 31 -17.08 -7.21 6.65
C GLU A 31 -17.13 -7.54 5.14
N GLY A 32 -16.15 -8.28 4.62
CA GLY A 32 -16.15 -8.72 3.21
C GLY A 32 -15.74 -7.62 2.21
N GLU A 33 -15.23 -6.51 2.71
CA GLU A 33 -14.77 -5.38 1.91
C GLU A 33 -13.42 -5.70 1.26
N ALA A 34 -13.31 -5.46 -0.05
CA ALA A 34 -12.12 -5.81 -0.80
C ALA A 34 -10.88 -5.04 -0.33
N ALA A 35 -9.73 -5.74 -0.24
CA ALA A 35 -8.44 -5.12 0.09
C ALA A 35 -8.00 -4.09 -0.97
N VAL A 36 -8.38 -4.35 -2.21
CA VAL A 36 -8.17 -3.48 -3.36
C VAL A 36 -9.55 -3.23 -3.98
N GLU A 37 -9.93 -1.97 -4.10
CA GLU A 37 -11.22 -1.58 -4.64
C GLU A 37 -11.26 -1.83 -6.16
N PRO A 38 -12.34 -2.44 -6.68
CA PRO A 38 -12.46 -2.69 -8.11
C PRO A 38 -12.51 -1.39 -8.92
N GLY A 39 -11.76 -1.34 -10.02
CA GLY A 39 -11.62 -0.14 -10.86
C GLY A 39 -10.65 0.92 -10.31
N SER A 40 -10.06 0.70 -9.14
CA SER A 40 -9.10 1.63 -8.53
C SER A 40 -7.76 1.68 -9.24
N ALA A 41 -6.98 2.72 -8.95
CA ALA A 41 -5.59 2.85 -9.40
C ALA A 41 -4.72 1.67 -8.96
N ALA A 42 -4.92 1.17 -7.75
CA ALA A 42 -4.19 0.04 -7.21
C ALA A 42 -4.51 -1.28 -7.93
N GLU A 43 -5.79 -1.52 -8.25
CA GLU A 43 -6.18 -2.69 -9.04
C GLU A 43 -5.57 -2.64 -10.44
N LYS A 44 -5.66 -1.48 -11.11
CA LYS A 44 -5.07 -1.26 -12.44
C LYS A 44 -3.57 -1.46 -12.47
N ALA A 45 -2.88 -1.14 -11.37
CA ALA A 45 -1.44 -1.36 -11.22
C ALA A 45 -1.08 -2.81 -10.83
N GLY A 46 -2.07 -3.65 -10.52
CA GLY A 46 -1.85 -5.06 -10.16
C GLY A 46 -1.41 -5.29 -8.71
N LEU A 47 -1.73 -4.36 -7.81
CA LEU A 47 -1.63 -4.59 -6.36
C LEU A 47 -2.65 -5.66 -5.92
N LYS A 48 -2.29 -6.42 -4.88
CA LYS A 48 -3.06 -7.55 -4.38
C LYS A 48 -3.13 -7.55 -2.86
N GLU A 49 -4.11 -8.28 -2.34
CA GLU A 49 -4.14 -8.61 -0.91
C GLU A 49 -2.81 -9.27 -0.48
N LYS A 50 -2.36 -8.96 0.73
CA LYS A 50 -1.14 -9.42 1.39
C LYS A 50 0.15 -8.79 0.88
N ASP A 51 0.08 -7.91 -0.12
CA ASP A 51 1.21 -7.08 -0.50
C ASP A 51 1.60 -6.14 0.64
N ILE A 52 2.90 -5.96 0.83
CA ILE A 52 3.42 -4.96 1.78
C ILE A 52 4.14 -3.89 0.99
N ILE A 53 3.59 -2.68 0.97
CA ILE A 53 4.25 -1.53 0.34
C ILE A 53 5.32 -1.02 1.31
N LEU A 54 6.59 -1.18 0.94
CA LEU A 54 7.74 -0.75 1.72
C LEU A 54 8.06 0.73 1.48
N GLU A 55 8.04 1.13 0.21
CA GLU A 55 8.48 2.46 -0.24
C GLU A 55 7.53 3.01 -1.31
N PHE A 56 7.36 4.33 -1.28
CA PHE A 56 6.61 5.11 -2.26
C PHE A 56 7.54 6.16 -2.84
N ASN A 57 7.91 6.03 -4.11
CA ASN A 57 8.78 6.97 -4.82
C ASN A 57 10.09 7.29 -4.05
N ASN A 58 10.73 6.25 -3.51
CA ASN A 58 11.89 6.31 -2.60
C ASN A 58 11.63 6.91 -1.20
N GLU A 59 10.39 7.20 -0.83
CA GLU A 59 10.00 7.53 0.54
C GLU A 59 9.55 6.27 1.28
N LYS A 60 10.23 5.93 2.38
CA LYS A 60 9.82 4.79 3.23
C LYS A 60 8.48 5.05 3.91
N ILE A 61 7.63 4.04 3.90
CA ILE A 61 6.36 4.05 4.62
C ILE A 61 6.60 3.57 6.04
N THR A 62 6.31 4.45 7.00
CA THR A 62 6.49 4.20 8.43
C THR A 62 5.29 4.70 9.20
N THR A 63 5.24 4.44 10.51
CA THR A 63 4.17 4.92 11.39
C THR A 63 4.08 6.46 11.45
N ASP A 64 5.20 7.17 11.26
CA ASP A 64 5.23 8.64 11.20
C ASP A 64 4.96 9.19 9.77
N ASN A 65 5.43 8.44 8.76
CA ASN A 65 5.25 8.74 7.34
C ASN A 65 4.33 7.72 6.67
N SER A 66 3.05 7.77 7.02
CA SER A 66 2.04 6.87 6.46
C SER A 66 1.86 7.08 4.96
N LEU A 67 1.49 6.01 4.26
CA LEU A 67 1.21 6.03 2.82
C LEU A 67 0.21 7.13 2.43
N ALA A 68 -0.88 7.32 3.18
CA ALA A 68 -1.86 8.39 2.92
C ALA A 68 -1.26 9.80 3.00
N LYS A 69 -0.25 10.03 3.86
CA LYS A 69 0.43 11.32 4.02
C LYS A 69 1.37 11.58 2.83
N ILE A 70 2.03 10.53 2.35
CA ILE A 70 2.87 10.61 1.15
C ILE A 70 2.01 10.90 -0.08
N ILE A 71 0.92 10.15 -0.29
CA ILE A 71 0.00 10.33 -1.44
C ILE A 71 -0.56 11.76 -1.48
N GLN A 72 -0.83 12.39 -0.34
CA GLN A 72 -1.31 13.77 -0.27
C GLN A 72 -0.34 14.81 -0.83
N LYS A 73 0.95 14.47 -1.01
CA LYS A 73 1.94 15.34 -1.64
C LYS A 73 1.89 15.29 -3.18
N TYR A 74 1.13 14.36 -3.75
CA TYR A 74 1.05 14.12 -5.19
C TYR A 74 -0.35 14.42 -5.71
N ASP A 75 -0.39 14.87 -6.95
CA ASP A 75 -1.63 15.17 -7.65
C ASP A 75 -2.26 13.91 -8.27
N PRO A 76 -3.60 13.89 -8.46
CA PRO A 76 -4.23 12.87 -9.27
C PRO A 76 -3.71 12.94 -10.71
N GLY A 77 -3.39 11.78 -11.28
CA GLY A 77 -2.74 11.61 -12.58
C GLY A 77 -1.22 11.37 -12.48
N ASP A 78 -0.61 11.64 -11.32
CA ASP A 78 0.83 11.44 -11.15
C ASP A 78 1.19 9.94 -11.15
N SER A 79 2.31 9.61 -11.79
CA SER A 79 2.80 8.24 -11.88
C SER A 79 3.94 8.01 -10.91
N VAL A 80 3.72 7.11 -9.96
CA VAL A 80 4.59 6.86 -8.81
C VAL A 80 5.06 5.40 -8.82
N ILE A 81 6.28 5.17 -8.35
CA ILE A 81 6.85 3.83 -8.23
C ILE A 81 6.69 3.36 -6.80
N LEU A 82 6.04 2.22 -6.60
CA LEU A 82 5.91 1.55 -5.32
C LEU A 82 6.89 0.40 -5.25
N LYS A 83 7.58 0.28 -4.12
CA LYS A 83 8.33 -0.93 -3.78
C LYS A 83 7.47 -1.79 -2.87
N VAL A 84 7.16 -2.99 -3.33
CA VAL A 84 6.22 -3.90 -2.69
C VAL A 84 6.92 -5.21 -2.39
N LEU A 85 6.77 -5.71 -1.17
CA LEU A 85 7.16 -7.07 -0.81
C LEU A 85 5.97 -8.00 -1.03
N ARG A 86 6.13 -8.95 -1.96
CA ARG A 86 5.14 -9.99 -2.27
C ARG A 86 5.85 -11.33 -2.28
N ASP A 87 5.38 -12.26 -1.45
CA ASP A 87 5.97 -13.61 -1.34
C ASP A 87 7.46 -13.58 -0.93
N ASN A 88 7.85 -12.65 -0.06
CA ASN A 88 9.25 -12.35 0.32
C ASN A 88 10.15 -11.85 -0.83
N GLU A 89 9.59 -11.52 -1.99
CA GLU A 89 10.30 -10.86 -3.08
C GLU A 89 9.92 -9.38 -3.18
N GLU A 90 10.91 -8.52 -3.37
CA GLU A 90 10.69 -7.10 -3.63
C GLU A 90 10.35 -6.89 -5.11
N LYS A 91 9.22 -6.21 -5.37
CA LYS A 91 8.69 -5.90 -6.70
C LYS A 91 8.48 -4.40 -6.82
N LEU A 92 8.87 -3.84 -7.95
CA LEU A 92 8.60 -2.45 -8.28
C LEU A 92 7.33 -2.40 -9.12
N ILE A 93 6.33 -1.66 -8.64
CA ILE A 93 5.02 -1.52 -9.27
C ILE A 93 4.78 -0.04 -9.54
N SER A 94 4.60 0.32 -10.81
CA SER A 94 4.20 1.67 -11.19
C SER A 94 2.69 1.82 -11.00
N VAL A 95 2.28 2.78 -10.18
CA VAL A 95 0.89 3.18 -9.97
C VAL A 95 0.69 4.58 -10.55
N THR A 96 -0.38 4.76 -11.32
CA THR A 96 -0.88 6.11 -11.62
C THR A 96 -1.96 6.47 -10.62
N LEU A 97 -1.78 7.54 -9.85
CA LEU A 97 -2.73 7.97 -8.84
C LEU A 97 -4.04 8.38 -9.53
N GLY A 98 -5.12 7.65 -9.26
CA GLY A 98 -6.45 8.06 -9.71
C GLY A 98 -6.99 9.21 -8.87
N GLU A 99 -7.88 10.02 -9.45
CA GLU A 99 -8.66 11.02 -8.71
C GLU A 99 -9.27 10.40 -7.45
N ARG A 100 -9.22 11.17 -6.36
CA ARG A 100 -9.94 10.85 -5.12
C ARG A 100 -11.43 10.82 -5.49
N GLY A 101 -11.99 9.64 -5.71
CA GLY A 101 -13.43 9.45 -5.61
C GLY A 101 -13.80 9.66 -4.15
N GLU A 102 -14.50 10.76 -3.86
CA GLU A 102 -15.19 10.97 -2.59
C GLU A 102 -16.35 9.96 -2.41
#